data_AF-A0A7C9E7S5-F1
#
_entry.id   AF-A0A7C9E7S5-F1
#
_cell.length_a   1.000
_cell.length_b   1.000
_cell.length_c   1.000
_cell.angle_alpha   90.00
_cell.angle_beta   90.00
_cell.angle_gamma   90.00
#
_symmetry.space_group_name_H-M   'P 1'
#
loop_
_entity.id
_entity.type
_entity.pdbx_description
1 polymer ?
#
loop_
_entity_poly.entity_id
_entity_poly.type
_entity_poly.pdbx_seq_one_letter_code
_entity_poly.pdbx_strand_id
1 'polypeptide(L)'
;CSTYWYYYYYYVLPSNMASPYTCPVFLASLSLILLFTLTHSASPPTNTTAPVPATTVCRGTQDPGYCSAVLQSDNRTATVYEYGRFSFKKSISQATKMLNLVNKYLSRAHKLGLTPSAVGALQDCSLLAQLNLDFLTTTYSTVGSTAKSLPVMTAEDVQTLLSGVLTNSQTCLDGLKSTESTWSVRSGLVSPLTNDTKLYSVALSMFTKAWAPKKLKNNPNSTHHRSAFRGGRIPGFNLSVRAQAVLESTGRRLLQSTGDDDEGVMISDLVTVSQDGSGNFTLINDAIAAAPNNTDGSDGYFLIYVTAGVYEEYVTIDKKKKYVMMIGDGINQTIITGNRSVVDNYTTFNSATFAVVGTGFVGINMTIRNTAGAIKHQAVALRNGADLSTFYSCSFEGYQDTLYVHSLRQFYRECDIYGTVDFIFGNAAVVFQNCNLYPRLPMANQFNAITAQGRIDPNQNTGIS
;
A
#
# COMPACT_ATOMS: atom_id res chain seq x y z
N CYS A 1 -3.95 29.28 8.58
CA CYS A 1 -2.56 29.49 9.03
C CYS A 1 -1.73 28.27 8.64
N SER A 2 -0.97 28.36 7.56
CA SER A 2 -0.01 27.33 7.17
C SER A 2 1.28 28.06 6.84
N THR A 3 2.24 27.97 7.76
CA THR A 3 3.56 28.57 7.63
C THR A 3 4.45 27.52 6.98
N TYR A 4 4.89 27.81 5.76
CA TYR A 4 5.89 27.02 5.06
C TYR A 4 7.24 27.19 5.77
N TRP A 5 7.79 26.11 6.31
CA TRP A 5 9.18 26.06 6.76
C TRP A 5 10.05 25.54 5.61
N TYR A 6 10.88 26.42 5.07
CA TYR A 6 12.01 26.04 4.21
C TYR A 6 13.15 25.55 5.11
N TYR A 7 13.56 24.29 4.97
CA TYR A 7 14.80 23.80 5.58
C TYR A 7 15.98 24.09 4.64
N TYR A 8 16.94 24.88 5.14
CA TYR A 8 18.25 25.09 4.53
C TYR A 8 19.16 23.89 4.86
N TYR A 9 19.84 23.36 3.84
CA TYR A 9 20.91 22.37 4.00
C TYR A 9 22.18 23.06 4.51
N TYR A 10 22.70 22.60 5.66
CA TYR A 10 24.07 22.91 6.09
C TYR A 10 24.99 21.76 5.73
N TYR A 11 25.98 22.02 4.87
CA TYR A 11 27.14 21.15 4.68
C TYR A 11 28.10 21.36 5.86
N VAL A 12 28.37 20.29 6.60
CA VAL A 12 29.49 20.23 7.56
C VAL A 12 30.61 19.44 6.88
N LEU A 13 31.69 20.14 6.49
CA LEU A 13 32.93 19.51 6.02
C LEU A 13 33.88 19.34 7.21
N PRO A 14 34.58 18.19 7.35
CA PRO A 14 35.63 18.04 8.35
C PRO A 14 36.92 18.76 7.94
N SER A 15 37.61 19.30 8.93
CA SER A 15 38.85 20.06 8.84
C SER A 15 40.11 19.17 8.79
N ASN A 16 41.16 19.71 8.17
CA ASN A 16 42.59 19.39 8.28
C ASN A 16 43.19 18.25 7.43
N MET A 17 43.94 18.64 6.39
CA MET A 17 45.40 18.43 6.31
C MET A 17 46.01 19.34 5.24
N ALA A 18 47.13 19.98 5.57
CA ALA A 18 47.83 20.98 4.76
C ALA A 18 49.03 20.38 4.02
N SER A 19 49.27 20.79 2.76
CA SER A 19 50.58 21.18 2.21
C SER A 19 50.45 21.75 0.78
N PRO A 20 51.32 22.69 0.32
CA PRO A 20 50.98 23.65 -0.72
C PRO A 20 51.71 23.42 -2.06
N TYR A 21 51.04 23.66 -3.18
CA TYR A 21 51.68 24.21 -4.39
C TYR A 21 50.69 25.12 -5.14
N THR A 22 51.16 26.35 -5.38
CA THR A 22 50.73 27.44 -6.27
C THR A 22 50.43 26.94 -7.71
N CYS A 23 49.58 27.50 -8.59
CA CYS A 23 49.06 28.84 -8.88
C CYS A 23 47.87 28.70 -9.87
N PRO A 24 47.10 29.77 -10.19
CA PRO A 24 45.67 29.70 -10.54
C PRO A 24 45.34 29.78 -12.03
N VAL A 25 44.19 29.24 -12.43
CA VAL A 25 43.45 29.68 -13.63
C VAL A 25 42.01 29.93 -13.22
N PHE A 26 41.68 31.21 -13.06
CA PHE A 26 40.31 31.71 -12.95
C PHE A 26 39.62 31.54 -14.31
N LEU A 27 38.61 30.67 -14.38
CA LEU A 27 37.58 30.74 -15.42
C LEU A 27 36.24 30.95 -14.72
N ALA A 28 35.76 32.19 -14.82
CA ALA A 28 34.43 32.58 -14.40
C ALA A 28 33.38 31.86 -15.28
N SER A 29 32.75 30.83 -14.75
CA SER A 29 31.52 30.28 -15.32
C SER A 29 30.33 30.99 -14.68
N LEU A 30 29.71 31.89 -15.45
CA LEU A 30 28.44 32.54 -15.15
C LEU A 30 27.34 31.45 -15.03
N SER A 31 26.91 31.13 -13.80
CA SER A 31 25.78 30.24 -13.57
C SER A 31 24.49 31.01 -13.89
N LEU A 32 23.95 30.83 -15.09
CA LEU A 32 22.63 31.30 -15.46
C LEU A 32 21.60 30.46 -14.68
N ILE A 33 21.11 30.97 -13.56
CA ILE A 33 19.98 30.38 -12.82
C ILE A 33 18.74 30.61 -13.68
N LEU A 34 18.42 29.64 -14.53
CA LEU A 34 17.11 29.51 -15.16
C LEU A 34 16.12 29.11 -14.06
N LEU A 35 15.50 30.12 -13.45
CA LEU A 35 14.23 29.95 -12.75
C LEU A 35 13.20 29.41 -13.76
N PHE A 36 13.05 28.09 -13.80
CA PHE A 36 11.85 27.47 -14.34
C PHE A 36 10.70 27.86 -13.40
N THR A 37 10.08 29.01 -13.67
CA THR A 37 8.72 29.25 -13.20
C THR A 37 7.85 28.20 -13.87
N LEU A 38 7.49 27.15 -13.13
CA LEU A 38 6.36 26.29 -13.46
C LEU A 38 5.13 27.20 -13.53
N THR A 39 4.85 27.73 -14.71
CA THR A 39 3.55 28.31 -15.02
C THR A 39 2.57 27.15 -14.99
N HIS A 40 1.96 26.94 -13.83
CA HIS A 40 0.80 26.08 -13.67
C HIS A 40 -0.33 26.75 -14.45
N SER A 41 -0.38 26.53 -15.77
CA SER A 41 -1.50 26.95 -16.59
C SER A 41 -2.70 26.12 -16.15
N ALA A 42 -3.48 26.69 -15.22
CA ALA A 42 -4.78 26.15 -14.83
C ALA A 42 -5.59 25.98 -16.12
N SER A 43 -5.83 24.72 -16.50
CA SER A 43 -6.67 24.43 -17.65
C SER A 43 -8.06 24.98 -17.37
N PRO A 44 -8.74 25.61 -18.37
CA PRO A 44 -10.10 26.07 -18.18
C PRO A 44 -10.97 24.90 -17.71
N PRO A 45 -11.97 25.13 -16.85
CA PRO A 45 -12.80 24.05 -16.31
C PRO A 45 -13.45 23.30 -17.48
N THR A 46 -13.03 22.06 -17.70
CA THR A 46 -13.66 21.19 -18.69
C THR A 46 -15.12 21.01 -18.31
N ASN A 47 -16.02 21.44 -19.19
CA ASN A 47 -17.43 21.19 -19.04
C ASN A 47 -17.67 19.68 -19.19
N THR A 48 -17.92 18.98 -18.08
CA THR A 48 -17.86 17.50 -18.02
C THR A 48 -18.97 16.83 -18.83
N THR A 49 -20.05 17.55 -19.11
CA THR A 49 -21.24 17.09 -19.85
C THR A 49 -21.22 17.46 -21.33
N ALA A 50 -20.34 18.35 -21.77
CA ALA A 50 -20.21 18.72 -23.18
C ALA A 50 -19.28 17.72 -23.91
N PRO A 51 -19.62 17.27 -25.13
CA PRO A 51 -18.70 16.50 -25.94
C PRO A 51 -17.44 17.31 -26.27
N VAL A 52 -16.27 16.73 -26.02
CA VAL A 52 -14.97 17.36 -26.32
C VAL A 52 -14.09 16.38 -27.11
N PRO A 53 -13.15 16.89 -27.92
CA PRO A 53 -12.14 16.04 -28.53
C PRO A 53 -11.23 15.38 -27.48
N ALA A 54 -10.72 14.19 -27.79
CA ALA A 54 -9.77 13.46 -26.95
C ALA A 54 -8.51 14.28 -26.65
N THR A 55 -7.99 15.03 -27.62
CA THR A 55 -6.82 15.92 -27.42
C THR A 55 -7.05 16.97 -26.33
N THR A 56 -8.27 17.47 -26.21
CA THR A 56 -8.66 18.46 -25.20
C THR A 56 -8.72 17.83 -23.82
N VAL A 57 -9.42 16.69 -23.68
CA VAL A 57 -9.57 16.02 -22.38
C VAL A 57 -8.25 15.39 -21.89
N CYS A 58 -7.36 15.00 -22.79
CA CYS A 58 -6.04 14.45 -22.45
C CYS A 58 -5.01 15.48 -22.02
N ARG A 59 -5.30 16.79 -22.17
CA ARG A 59 -4.41 17.84 -21.67
C ARG A 59 -4.24 17.73 -20.15
N GLY A 60 -3.00 17.76 -19.68
CA GLY A 60 -2.68 17.62 -18.25
C GLY A 60 -2.79 16.20 -17.69
N THR A 61 -2.95 15.18 -18.54
CA THR A 61 -2.66 13.79 -18.14
C THR A 61 -1.14 13.57 -18.10
N GLN A 62 -0.68 12.51 -17.44
CA GLN A 62 0.75 12.20 -17.34
C GLN A 62 1.39 11.86 -18.70
N ASP A 63 0.65 11.23 -19.61
CA ASP A 63 1.07 10.96 -21.00
C ASP A 63 -0.05 11.41 -21.97
N PRO A 64 -0.08 12.69 -22.39
CA PRO A 64 -1.12 13.22 -23.26
C PRO A 64 -1.15 12.57 -24.65
N GLY A 65 0.01 12.15 -25.17
CA GLY A 65 0.13 11.50 -26.47
C GLY A 65 -0.50 10.10 -26.44
N TYR A 66 -0.13 9.29 -25.45
CA TYR A 66 -0.73 7.98 -25.24
C TYR A 66 -2.23 8.07 -24.93
N CYS A 67 -2.64 9.00 -24.05
CA CYS A 67 -4.04 9.26 -23.74
C CYS A 67 -4.84 9.54 -25.02
N SER A 68 -4.33 10.44 -25.87
CA SER A 68 -4.99 10.79 -27.13
C SER A 68 -5.10 9.57 -28.04
N ALA A 69 -4.01 8.81 -28.24
CA ALA A 69 -4.02 7.63 -29.10
C ALA A 69 -5.02 6.55 -28.62
N VAL A 70 -5.14 6.35 -27.31
CA VAL A 70 -6.06 5.36 -26.73
C VAL A 70 -7.53 5.81 -26.84
N LEU A 71 -7.81 7.10 -26.61
CA LEU A 71 -9.18 7.62 -26.63
C LEU A 71 -9.69 7.99 -28.04
N GLN A 72 -8.79 8.17 -29.02
CA GLN A 72 -9.12 8.55 -30.40
C GLN A 72 -9.53 7.38 -31.30
N SER A 73 -9.59 6.14 -30.81
CA SER A 73 -9.82 4.97 -31.67
C SER A 73 -11.10 5.05 -32.53
N ASP A 74 -12.03 5.95 -32.21
CA ASP A 74 -13.31 6.10 -32.91
C ASP A 74 -13.53 7.48 -33.60
N ASN A 75 -12.55 8.40 -33.65
CA ASN A 75 -12.69 9.76 -34.24
C ASN A 75 -13.92 10.58 -33.76
N ARG A 76 -14.46 10.23 -32.58
CA ARG A 76 -15.65 10.85 -31.99
C ARG A 76 -15.28 11.83 -30.87
N THR A 77 -16.03 12.91 -30.77
CA THR A 77 -16.13 13.70 -29.53
C THR A 77 -16.97 12.95 -28.51
N ALA A 78 -16.56 12.93 -27.26
CA ALA A 78 -17.32 12.33 -26.18
C ALA A 78 -17.25 13.18 -24.91
N THR A 79 -18.15 12.93 -23.98
CA THR A 79 -18.12 13.54 -22.65
C THR A 79 -16.97 12.96 -21.81
N VAL A 80 -16.54 13.68 -20.77
CA VAL A 80 -15.48 13.20 -19.87
C VAL A 80 -15.91 11.90 -19.17
N TYR A 81 -17.20 11.76 -18.86
CA TYR A 81 -17.77 10.53 -18.28
C TYR A 81 -17.68 9.33 -19.23
N GLU A 82 -17.93 9.52 -20.53
CA GLU A 82 -17.79 8.47 -21.54
C GLU A 82 -16.34 8.05 -21.73
N TYR A 83 -15.41 9.01 -21.80
CA TYR A 83 -13.97 8.72 -21.85
C TYR A 83 -13.49 7.97 -20.60
N GLY A 84 -13.97 8.34 -19.42
CA GLY A 84 -13.66 7.64 -18.18
C GLY A 84 -14.17 6.20 -18.18
N ARG A 85 -15.44 5.98 -18.54
CA ARG A 85 -16.03 4.63 -18.66
C ARG A 85 -15.32 3.76 -19.69
N PHE A 86 -14.98 4.34 -20.84
CA PHE A 86 -14.16 3.68 -21.85
C PHE A 86 -12.79 3.27 -21.29
N SER A 87 -12.11 4.18 -20.59
CA SER A 87 -10.79 3.92 -20.00
C SER A 87 -10.85 2.80 -18.96
N PHE A 88 -11.87 2.77 -18.10
CA PHE A 88 -12.09 1.68 -17.15
C PHE A 88 -12.36 0.34 -17.84
N LYS A 89 -13.28 0.30 -18.80
CA LYS A 89 -13.59 -0.93 -19.55
C LYS A 89 -12.36 -1.47 -20.29
N LYS A 90 -11.58 -0.58 -20.92
CA LYS A 90 -10.31 -0.94 -21.57
C LYS A 90 -9.29 -1.45 -20.56
N SER A 91 -9.18 -0.81 -19.40
CA SER A 91 -8.29 -1.20 -18.29
C SER A 91 -8.62 -2.60 -17.79
N ILE A 92 -9.89 -2.92 -17.55
CA ILE A 92 -10.33 -4.28 -17.16
C ILE A 92 -9.92 -5.29 -18.24
N SER A 93 -10.18 -4.99 -19.51
CA SER A 93 -9.81 -5.89 -20.61
C SER A 93 -8.31 -6.16 -20.70
N GLN A 94 -7.47 -5.15 -20.50
CA GLN A 94 -6.02 -5.31 -20.53
C GLN A 94 -5.50 -6.02 -19.29
N ALA A 95 -6.01 -5.69 -18.09
CA ALA A 95 -5.68 -6.39 -16.85
C ALA A 95 -5.97 -7.90 -16.96
N THR A 96 -7.08 -8.29 -17.59
CA THR A 96 -7.40 -9.71 -17.82
C THR A 96 -6.39 -10.38 -18.75
N LYS A 97 -6.00 -9.71 -19.83
CA LYS A 97 -4.97 -10.23 -20.75
C LYS A 97 -3.61 -10.35 -20.07
N MET A 98 -3.24 -9.36 -19.26
CA MET A 98 -2.01 -9.38 -18.48
C MET A 98 -1.99 -10.55 -17.51
N LEU A 99 -3.05 -10.75 -16.72
CA LEU A 99 -3.16 -11.89 -15.80
C LEU A 99 -3.02 -13.22 -16.53
N ASN A 100 -3.71 -13.39 -17.67
CA ASN A 100 -3.60 -14.59 -18.49
C ASN A 100 -2.18 -14.81 -19.03
N LEU A 101 -1.49 -13.73 -19.43
CA LEU A 101 -0.12 -13.79 -19.91
C LEU A 101 0.85 -14.19 -18.78
N VAL A 102 0.74 -13.60 -17.60
CA VAL A 102 1.53 -13.96 -16.42
C VAL A 102 1.31 -15.43 -16.05
N ASN A 103 0.06 -15.88 -15.98
CA ASN A 103 -0.27 -17.28 -15.68
C ASN A 103 0.28 -18.26 -16.74
N LYS A 104 0.33 -17.84 -18.01
CA LYS A 104 0.96 -18.61 -19.09
C LYS A 104 2.48 -18.75 -18.89
N TYR A 105 3.17 -17.72 -18.39
CA TYR A 105 4.59 -17.83 -18.04
C TYR A 105 4.79 -18.73 -16.81
N LEU A 106 3.97 -18.56 -15.76
CA LEU A 106 4.02 -19.40 -14.55
C LEU A 106 3.85 -20.89 -14.84
N SER A 107 2.81 -21.26 -15.61
CA SER A 107 2.56 -22.65 -16.01
C SER A 107 3.68 -23.27 -16.85
N ARG A 108 4.53 -22.45 -17.47
CA ARG A 108 5.67 -22.89 -18.28
C ARG A 108 7.01 -22.65 -17.59
N ALA A 109 7.03 -22.22 -16.32
CA ALA A 109 8.23 -21.79 -15.62
C ALA A 109 9.36 -22.83 -15.66
N HIS A 110 9.03 -24.10 -15.39
CA HIS A 110 9.99 -25.20 -15.46
C HIS A 110 10.52 -25.43 -16.87
N LYS A 111 9.63 -25.43 -17.88
CA LYS A 111 10.00 -25.61 -19.30
C LYS A 111 10.88 -24.46 -19.83
N LEU A 112 10.69 -23.26 -19.29
CA LEU A 112 11.45 -22.06 -19.64
C LEU A 112 12.73 -21.91 -18.82
N GLY A 113 13.00 -22.80 -17.85
CA GLY A 113 14.17 -22.73 -16.99
C GLY A 113 14.24 -21.44 -16.17
N LEU A 114 13.10 -20.93 -15.69
CA LEU A 114 13.06 -19.69 -14.93
C LEU A 114 13.73 -19.87 -13.55
N THR A 115 14.48 -18.85 -13.12
CA THR A 115 15.09 -18.81 -11.79
C THR A 115 14.00 -18.74 -10.70
N PRO A 116 14.28 -19.17 -9.46
CA PRO A 116 13.34 -19.05 -8.34
C PRO A 116 12.85 -17.60 -8.14
N SER A 117 13.75 -16.62 -8.24
CA SER A 117 13.40 -15.21 -8.14
C SER A 117 12.47 -14.73 -9.26
N ALA A 118 12.67 -15.20 -10.50
CA ALA A 118 11.79 -14.91 -11.62
C ALA A 118 10.40 -15.55 -11.44
N VAL A 119 10.34 -16.78 -10.90
CA VAL A 119 9.07 -17.42 -10.53
C VAL A 119 8.36 -16.62 -9.43
N GLY A 120 9.10 -16.17 -8.41
CA GLY A 120 8.59 -15.30 -7.36
C GLY A 120 8.00 -14.00 -7.91
N ALA A 121 8.71 -13.29 -8.78
CA ALA A 121 8.22 -12.07 -9.40
C ALA A 121 6.94 -12.30 -10.24
N LEU A 122 6.84 -13.44 -10.95
CA LEU A 122 5.63 -13.79 -11.69
C LEU A 122 4.46 -14.13 -10.75
N GLN A 123 4.71 -14.78 -9.61
CA GLN A 123 3.68 -15.03 -8.59
C GLN A 123 3.17 -13.72 -7.99
N ASP A 124 4.07 -12.79 -7.68
CA ASP A 124 3.71 -11.44 -7.22
C ASP A 124 2.84 -10.73 -8.26
N CYS A 125 3.28 -10.72 -9.52
CA CYS A 125 2.51 -10.15 -10.63
C CYS A 125 1.12 -10.79 -10.78
N SER A 126 0.98 -12.10 -10.57
CA SER A 126 -0.32 -12.79 -10.65
C SER A 126 -1.27 -12.31 -9.56
N LEU A 127 -0.78 -12.18 -8.32
CA LEU A 127 -1.56 -11.65 -7.21
C LEU A 127 -1.97 -10.18 -7.46
N LEU A 128 -1.00 -9.35 -7.84
CA LEU A 128 -1.21 -7.93 -8.10
C LEU A 128 -2.18 -7.68 -9.26
N ALA A 129 -2.10 -8.50 -10.32
CA ALA A 129 -3.04 -8.43 -11.45
C ALA A 129 -4.47 -8.87 -11.04
N GLN A 130 -4.61 -9.87 -10.17
CA GLN A 130 -5.91 -10.24 -9.61
C GLN A 130 -6.51 -9.12 -8.76
N LEU A 131 -5.71 -8.45 -7.92
CA LEU A 131 -6.17 -7.29 -7.15
C LEU A 131 -6.57 -6.14 -8.06
N ASN A 132 -5.82 -5.90 -9.14
CA ASN A 132 -6.18 -4.87 -10.13
C ASN A 132 -7.52 -5.15 -10.79
N LEU A 133 -7.82 -6.40 -11.13
CA LEU A 133 -9.12 -6.76 -11.69
C LEU A 133 -10.26 -6.48 -10.73
N ASP A 134 -10.10 -6.82 -9.45
CA ASP A 134 -11.10 -6.52 -8.42
C ASP A 134 -11.31 -5.00 -8.31
N PHE A 135 -10.24 -4.22 -8.17
CA PHE A 135 -10.30 -2.77 -8.02
C PHE A 135 -10.92 -2.08 -9.25
N LEU A 136 -10.49 -2.46 -10.46
CA LEU A 136 -11.05 -1.91 -11.70
C LEU A 136 -12.53 -2.26 -11.88
N THR A 137 -12.93 -3.48 -11.51
CA THR A 137 -14.34 -3.92 -11.60
C THR A 137 -15.23 -3.18 -10.60
N THR A 138 -14.76 -3.01 -9.36
CA THR A 138 -15.46 -2.24 -8.34
C THR A 138 -15.63 -0.79 -8.78
N THR A 139 -14.55 -0.14 -9.22
CA THR A 139 -14.59 1.28 -9.64
C THR A 139 -15.48 1.49 -10.86
N TYR A 140 -15.45 0.59 -11.85
CA TYR A 140 -16.36 0.64 -13.00
C TYR A 140 -17.83 0.49 -12.59
N SER A 141 -18.13 -0.45 -11.68
CA SER A 141 -19.49 -0.64 -11.16
C SER A 141 -20.01 0.60 -10.44
N THR A 142 -19.15 1.29 -9.67
CA THR A 142 -19.51 2.54 -8.97
C THR A 142 -19.88 3.68 -9.92
N VAL A 143 -19.21 3.80 -11.08
CA VAL A 143 -19.43 4.92 -12.02
C VAL A 143 -20.37 4.61 -13.19
N GLY A 144 -20.86 3.36 -13.29
CA GLY A 144 -21.40 2.76 -14.53
C GLY A 144 -22.45 3.60 -15.26
N SER A 145 -23.37 4.25 -14.53
CA SER A 145 -24.41 5.12 -15.10
C SER A 145 -24.36 6.56 -14.58
N THR A 146 -23.40 6.90 -13.72
CA THR A 146 -23.36 8.23 -13.07
C THR A 146 -22.77 9.29 -14.01
N ALA A 147 -23.54 10.34 -14.27
CA ALA A 147 -23.13 11.53 -15.05
C ALA A 147 -23.05 12.80 -14.18
N LYS A 148 -22.72 12.63 -12.90
CA LYS A 148 -22.53 13.69 -11.90
C LYS A 148 -21.33 13.37 -11.02
N SER A 149 -20.84 14.35 -10.26
CA SER A 149 -19.82 14.12 -9.24
C SER A 149 -20.31 13.11 -8.20
N LEU A 150 -19.40 12.27 -7.73
CA LEU A 150 -19.66 11.34 -6.64
C LEU A 150 -19.65 12.06 -5.27
N PRO A 151 -20.34 11.51 -4.26
CA PRO A 151 -20.11 11.91 -2.87
C PRO A 151 -18.62 11.81 -2.50
N VAL A 152 -18.13 12.68 -1.62
CA VAL A 152 -16.70 12.80 -1.28
C VAL A 152 -16.09 11.44 -0.90
N MET A 153 -16.71 10.73 0.06
CA MET A 153 -16.22 9.43 0.52
C MET A 153 -16.14 8.40 -0.62
N THR A 154 -17.19 8.31 -1.43
CA THR A 154 -17.22 7.38 -2.58
C THR A 154 -16.19 7.75 -3.63
N ALA A 155 -15.95 9.05 -3.84
CA ALA A 155 -14.93 9.51 -4.78
C ALA A 155 -13.52 9.17 -4.28
N GLU A 156 -13.26 9.36 -2.99
CA GLU A 156 -12.00 8.98 -2.34
C GLU A 156 -11.77 7.47 -2.37
N ASP A 157 -12.81 6.66 -2.14
CA ASP A 157 -12.73 5.20 -2.28
C ASP A 157 -12.31 4.80 -3.70
N VAL A 158 -12.97 5.33 -4.72
CA VAL A 158 -12.63 5.04 -6.12
C VAL A 158 -11.21 5.51 -6.47
N GLN A 159 -10.82 6.71 -6.04
CA GLN A 159 -9.47 7.23 -6.27
C GLN A 159 -8.40 6.37 -5.58
N THR A 160 -8.69 5.88 -4.37
CA THR A 160 -7.80 5.00 -3.60
C THR A 160 -7.59 3.68 -4.33
N LEU A 161 -8.67 3.07 -4.83
CA LEU A 161 -8.59 1.82 -5.59
C LEU A 161 -7.79 1.99 -6.89
N LEU A 162 -8.04 3.06 -7.66
CA LEU A 162 -7.28 3.37 -8.88
C LEU A 162 -5.81 3.69 -8.59
N SER A 163 -5.52 4.35 -7.46
CA SER A 163 -4.15 4.55 -7.00
C SER A 163 -3.47 3.22 -6.68
N GLY A 164 -4.19 2.30 -6.04
CA GLY A 164 -3.74 0.92 -5.81
C GLY A 164 -3.44 0.16 -7.10
N VAL A 165 -4.25 0.33 -8.15
CA VAL A 165 -4.01 -0.31 -9.47
C VAL A 165 -2.67 0.10 -10.06
N LEU A 166 -2.33 1.38 -10.01
CA LEU A 166 -1.04 1.89 -10.46
C LEU A 166 0.12 1.34 -9.61
N THR A 167 -0.02 1.37 -8.29
CA THR A 167 0.98 0.82 -7.36
C THR A 167 1.24 -0.66 -7.63
N ASN A 168 0.20 -1.48 -7.74
CA ASN A 168 0.31 -2.91 -8.03
C ASN A 168 1.03 -3.17 -9.36
N SER A 169 0.73 -2.37 -10.39
CA SER A 169 1.35 -2.49 -11.71
C SER A 169 2.84 -2.14 -11.67
N GLN A 170 3.19 -1.11 -10.91
CA GLN A 170 4.57 -0.69 -10.71
C GLN A 170 5.37 -1.71 -9.91
N THR A 171 4.83 -2.26 -8.82
CA THR A 171 5.48 -3.31 -8.03
C THR A 171 5.76 -4.55 -8.89
N CYS A 172 4.79 -4.98 -9.72
CA CYS A 172 5.01 -6.07 -10.67
C CYS A 172 6.11 -5.74 -11.69
N LEU A 173 6.12 -4.52 -12.22
CA LEU A 173 7.12 -4.06 -13.18
C LEU A 173 8.53 -4.06 -12.58
N ASP A 174 8.68 -3.60 -11.34
CA ASP A 174 9.97 -3.52 -10.67
C ASP A 174 10.49 -4.90 -10.28
N GLY A 175 9.63 -5.81 -9.81
CA GLY A 175 10.01 -7.21 -9.57
C GLY A 175 10.46 -7.95 -10.83
N LEU A 176 9.81 -7.68 -11.98
CA LEU A 176 10.24 -8.23 -13.27
C LEU A 176 11.55 -7.62 -13.78
N LYS A 177 11.88 -6.38 -13.40
CA LYS A 177 13.15 -5.72 -13.78
C LYS A 177 14.30 -6.15 -12.88
N SER A 178 14.05 -6.40 -11.60
CA SER A 178 15.07 -6.80 -10.62
C SER A 178 15.49 -8.26 -10.76
N THR A 179 14.71 -9.08 -11.47
CA THR A 179 15.07 -10.46 -11.80
C THR A 179 15.97 -10.46 -13.04
N GLU A 180 17.29 -10.40 -12.80
CA GLU A 180 18.29 -10.33 -13.87
C GLU A 180 18.24 -11.57 -14.78
N SER A 181 18.29 -11.34 -16.10
CA SER A 181 18.62 -12.29 -17.19
C SER A 181 17.57 -13.28 -17.78
N THR A 182 16.30 -13.30 -17.39
CA THR A 182 15.29 -14.10 -18.15
C THR A 182 14.79 -13.35 -19.39
N TRP A 183 15.56 -13.37 -20.48
CA TRP A 183 15.30 -12.63 -21.74
C TRP A 183 13.85 -12.76 -22.23
N SER A 184 13.27 -13.97 -22.15
CA SER A 184 11.90 -14.26 -22.63
C SER A 184 10.79 -13.64 -21.78
N VAL A 185 10.95 -13.55 -20.46
CA VAL A 185 9.96 -12.98 -19.53
C VAL A 185 10.04 -11.45 -19.57
N ARG A 186 11.27 -10.91 -19.51
CA ARG A 186 11.53 -9.46 -19.53
C ARG A 186 11.03 -8.82 -20.83
N SER A 187 11.32 -9.41 -21.99
CA SER A 187 10.85 -8.84 -23.26
C SER A 187 9.34 -9.03 -23.47
N GLY A 188 8.76 -10.11 -22.94
CA GLY A 188 7.36 -10.49 -23.16
C GLY A 188 6.33 -9.76 -22.29
N LEU A 189 6.69 -9.38 -21.05
CA LEU A 189 5.76 -8.80 -20.08
C LEU A 189 5.96 -7.29 -19.84
N VAL A 190 7.19 -6.80 -19.90
CA VAL A 190 7.50 -5.41 -19.53
C VAL A 190 6.81 -4.39 -20.42
N SER A 191 6.81 -4.61 -21.74
CA SER A 191 6.18 -3.68 -22.69
C SER A 191 4.65 -3.62 -22.52
N PRO A 192 3.91 -4.77 -22.52
CA PRO A 192 2.49 -4.76 -22.19
C PRO A 192 2.19 -4.10 -20.84
N LEU A 193 2.98 -4.39 -19.79
CA LEU A 193 2.75 -3.86 -18.45
C LEU A 193 2.99 -2.34 -18.36
N THR A 194 3.98 -1.83 -19.10
CA THR A 194 4.23 -0.39 -19.21
C THR A 194 3.05 0.32 -19.88
N ASN A 195 2.50 -0.27 -20.95
CA ASN A 195 1.32 0.29 -21.62
C ASN A 195 0.06 0.22 -20.73
N ASP A 196 -0.10 -0.87 -19.98
CA ASP A 196 -1.20 -1.02 -19.02
C ASP A 196 -1.09 0.02 -17.91
N THR A 197 0.12 0.27 -17.38
CA THR A 197 0.36 1.32 -16.38
C THR A 197 -0.03 2.71 -16.90
N LYS A 198 0.34 3.03 -18.15
CA LYS A 198 -0.09 4.29 -18.80
C LYS A 198 -1.62 4.35 -18.96
N LEU A 199 -2.27 3.24 -19.29
CA LEU A 199 -3.73 3.18 -19.42
C LEU A 199 -4.43 3.39 -18.07
N TYR A 200 -3.91 2.81 -16.99
CA TYR A 200 -4.43 3.03 -15.64
C TYR A 200 -4.26 4.49 -15.18
N SER A 201 -3.15 5.13 -15.55
CA SER A 201 -2.94 6.57 -15.34
C SER A 201 -3.99 7.42 -16.08
N VAL A 202 -4.28 7.09 -17.35
CA VAL A 202 -5.37 7.73 -18.11
C VAL A 202 -6.72 7.53 -17.41
N ALA A 203 -7.02 6.32 -16.95
CA ALA A 203 -8.26 6.02 -16.23
C ALA A 203 -8.40 6.84 -14.93
N LEU A 204 -7.33 6.96 -14.14
CA LEU A 204 -7.27 7.78 -12.93
C LEU A 204 -7.43 9.29 -13.25
N SER A 205 -6.80 9.78 -14.31
CA SER A 205 -6.96 11.17 -14.72
C SER A 205 -8.38 11.48 -15.23
N MET A 206 -9.00 10.58 -16.00
CA MET A 206 -10.39 10.72 -16.39
C MET A 206 -11.31 10.69 -15.17
N PHE A 207 -11.02 9.83 -14.19
CA PHE A 207 -11.78 9.75 -12.95
C PHE A 207 -11.83 11.09 -12.22
N THR A 208 -10.65 11.67 -11.96
CA THR A 208 -10.50 12.93 -11.23
C THR A 208 -11.15 14.11 -11.95
N LYS A 209 -11.20 14.08 -13.29
CA LYS A 209 -11.89 15.11 -14.09
C LYS A 209 -13.41 14.96 -14.12
N ALA A 210 -13.92 13.73 -14.13
CA ALA A 210 -15.35 13.45 -14.31
C ALA A 210 -16.13 13.38 -13.00
N TRP A 211 -15.63 12.61 -12.02
CA TRP A 211 -16.42 12.22 -10.84
C TRP A 211 -15.90 12.77 -9.52
N ALA A 212 -14.62 13.16 -9.44
CA ALA A 212 -14.10 13.72 -8.20
C ALA A 212 -14.76 15.09 -7.89
N PRO A 213 -15.15 15.34 -6.63
CA PRO A 213 -15.65 16.64 -6.21
C PRO A 213 -14.64 17.73 -6.56
N LYS A 214 -15.06 18.78 -7.26
CA LYS A 214 -14.26 20.00 -7.40
C LYS A 214 -14.03 20.54 -6.00
N LYS A 215 -12.76 20.75 -5.59
CA LYS A 215 -12.36 21.20 -4.24
C LYS A 215 -13.45 22.09 -3.63
N LEU A 216 -14.18 21.55 -2.65
CA LEU A 216 -15.04 22.34 -1.81
C LEU A 216 -14.12 23.37 -1.14
N LYS A 217 -14.44 24.66 -1.26
CA LYS A 217 -13.89 25.67 -0.34
C LYS A 217 -14.14 25.09 1.06
N ASN A 218 -13.06 24.86 1.82
CA ASN A 218 -13.08 24.30 3.17
C ASN A 218 -14.33 24.75 3.92
N ASN A 219 -15.32 23.86 4.03
CA ASN A 219 -16.39 24.03 5.00
C ASN A 219 -15.97 23.19 6.20
N PRO A 220 -15.58 23.80 7.33
CA PRO A 220 -15.08 23.08 8.50
C PRO A 220 -16.13 22.16 9.15
N ASN A 221 -17.39 22.20 8.68
CA ASN A 221 -18.54 21.62 9.36
C ASN A 221 -19.01 20.25 8.82
N SER A 222 -18.27 19.58 7.93
CA SER A 222 -18.56 18.17 7.60
C SER A 222 -17.82 17.24 8.55
N THR A 223 -18.22 17.28 9.83
CA THR A 223 -17.85 16.24 10.79
C THR A 223 -18.80 15.07 10.63
N HIS A 224 -18.61 14.26 9.57
CA HIS A 224 -19.05 12.87 9.64
C HIS A 224 -18.03 12.13 10.50
N HIS A 225 -18.25 12.19 11.81
CA HIS A 225 -17.56 11.34 12.77
C HIS A 225 -17.92 9.89 12.45
N ARG A 226 -17.11 9.21 11.63
CA ARG A 226 -16.85 7.80 11.92
C ARG A 226 -15.95 7.84 13.15
N SER A 227 -16.48 7.38 14.28
CA SER A 227 -15.81 7.36 15.58
C SER A 227 -14.51 6.55 15.51
N ALA A 228 -13.43 7.15 15.00
CA ALA A 228 -12.09 6.62 15.13
C ALA A 228 -11.53 7.14 16.47
N PHE A 229 -11.51 6.27 17.48
CA PHE A 229 -10.71 6.40 18.71
C PHE A 229 -10.71 7.80 19.34
N ARG A 230 -11.87 8.30 19.80
CA ARG A 230 -11.91 9.49 20.66
C ARG A 230 -11.11 9.23 21.94
N GLY A 231 -10.09 10.05 22.22
CA GLY A 231 -9.38 10.05 23.50
C GLY A 231 -8.23 9.05 23.65
N GLY A 232 -7.86 8.32 22.59
CA GLY A 232 -6.64 7.51 22.59
C GLY A 232 -6.65 6.26 23.46
N ARG A 233 -7.83 5.79 23.85
CA ARG A 233 -8.01 4.45 24.43
C ARG A 233 -8.64 3.54 23.37
N ILE A 234 -8.26 2.27 23.36
CA ILE A 234 -8.97 1.24 22.58
C ILE A 234 -10.40 1.20 23.14
N PRO A 235 -11.45 1.33 22.30
CA PRO A 235 -12.83 1.19 22.75
C PRO A 235 -13.06 -0.19 23.36
N GLY A 236 -14.05 -0.31 24.25
CA GLY A 236 -14.47 -1.62 24.73
C GLY A 236 -14.93 -2.54 23.60
N PHE A 237 -14.81 -3.84 23.78
CA PHE A 237 -15.32 -4.85 22.86
C PHE A 237 -16.75 -5.24 23.24
N ASN A 238 -17.61 -5.40 22.24
CA ASN A 238 -18.91 -6.04 22.37
C ASN A 238 -18.80 -7.46 21.79
N LEU A 239 -18.79 -8.46 22.68
CA LEU A 239 -18.49 -9.85 22.35
C LEU A 239 -19.77 -10.63 22.05
N SER A 240 -19.77 -11.44 20.99
CA SER A 240 -20.80 -12.47 20.81
C SER A 240 -20.77 -13.48 21.96
N VAL A 241 -21.89 -14.18 22.20
CA VAL A 241 -21.99 -15.23 23.24
C VAL A 241 -20.88 -16.28 23.10
N ARG A 242 -20.55 -16.65 21.86
CA ARG A 242 -19.47 -17.60 21.57
C ARG A 242 -18.10 -17.00 21.90
N ALA A 243 -17.83 -15.77 21.47
CA ALA A 243 -16.57 -15.10 21.75
C ALA A 243 -16.33 -14.90 23.25
N GLN A 244 -17.40 -14.61 24.00
CA GLN A 244 -17.36 -14.48 25.45
C GLN A 244 -17.00 -15.80 26.14
N ALA A 245 -17.60 -16.92 25.72
CA ALA A 245 -17.28 -18.24 26.27
C ALA A 245 -15.80 -18.65 26.05
N VAL A 246 -15.22 -18.31 24.88
CA VAL A 246 -13.81 -18.58 24.60
C VAL A 246 -12.89 -17.68 25.43
N LEU A 247 -13.24 -16.41 25.63
CA LEU A 247 -12.46 -15.53 26.50
C LEU A 247 -12.46 -16.02 27.97
N GLU A 248 -13.64 -16.41 28.48
CA GLU A 248 -13.79 -16.91 29.85
C GLU A 248 -13.00 -18.20 30.10
N SER A 249 -12.91 -19.11 29.12
CA SER A 249 -12.15 -20.36 29.27
C SER A 249 -10.64 -20.15 29.34
N THR A 250 -10.12 -19.04 28.80
CA THR A 250 -8.70 -18.70 28.86
C THR A 250 -8.28 -17.98 30.15
N GLY A 251 -9.24 -17.57 30.99
CA GLY A 251 -8.96 -16.79 32.19
C GLY A 251 -8.45 -15.36 31.92
N ARG A 252 -8.51 -14.88 30.67
CA ARG A 252 -8.05 -13.56 30.27
C ARG A 252 -9.20 -12.55 30.22
N ARG A 253 -8.87 -11.26 30.39
CA ARG A 253 -9.82 -10.15 30.29
C ARG A 253 -9.42 -9.22 29.15
N LEU A 254 -10.19 -9.22 28.08
CA LEU A 254 -10.21 -8.11 27.12
C LEU A 254 -11.07 -6.98 27.70
N LEU A 255 -10.80 -5.73 27.29
CA LEU A 255 -11.59 -4.57 27.70
C LEU A 255 -13.05 -4.74 27.21
N GLN A 256 -13.95 -5.23 28.05
CA GLN A 256 -15.37 -5.32 27.74
C GLN A 256 -16.01 -3.94 27.88
N SER A 257 -16.91 -3.57 26.98
CA SER A 257 -17.73 -2.35 27.16
C SER A 257 -18.65 -2.55 28.37
N THR A 258 -18.65 -1.61 29.32
CA THR A 258 -19.46 -1.67 30.55
C THR A 258 -20.59 -0.65 30.59
N GLY A 259 -21.15 -0.24 29.44
CA GLY A 259 -22.29 0.69 29.44
C GLY A 259 -23.05 0.77 28.13
N ASP A 260 -24.33 1.12 28.22
CA ASP A 260 -25.30 1.30 27.12
C ASP A 260 -24.98 2.48 26.17
N ASP A 261 -23.95 3.28 26.47
CA ASP A 261 -23.63 4.54 25.75
C ASP A 261 -22.31 4.51 24.94
N ASP A 262 -21.58 3.39 24.88
CA ASP A 262 -20.31 3.30 24.12
C ASP A 262 -20.46 2.34 22.92
N GLU A 263 -20.32 2.85 21.70
CA GLU A 263 -20.27 2.07 20.44
C GLU A 263 -19.03 1.15 20.44
N GLY A 264 -19.10 0.07 21.22
CA GLY A 264 -18.03 -0.91 21.34
C GLY A 264 -17.74 -1.62 20.01
N VAL A 265 -16.51 -2.09 19.85
CA VAL A 265 -16.11 -2.83 18.64
C VAL A 265 -16.77 -4.21 18.67
N MET A 266 -17.60 -4.49 17.67
CA MET A 266 -18.30 -5.77 17.52
C MET A 266 -17.33 -6.90 17.17
N ILE A 267 -17.34 -7.97 17.98
CA ILE A 267 -16.58 -9.21 17.73
C ILE A 267 -17.56 -10.34 17.44
N SER A 268 -17.53 -10.87 16.21
CA SER A 268 -18.43 -11.93 15.75
C SER A 268 -18.05 -13.30 16.31
N ASP A 269 -16.76 -13.62 16.30
CA ASP A 269 -16.21 -14.86 16.83
C ASP A 269 -14.79 -14.64 17.34
N LEU A 270 -14.31 -15.54 18.20
CA LEU A 270 -12.99 -15.47 18.82
C LEU A 270 -12.33 -16.84 18.84
N VAL A 271 -11.07 -16.90 18.41
CA VAL A 271 -10.20 -18.06 18.55
C VAL A 271 -8.87 -17.67 19.17
N THR A 272 -8.24 -18.62 19.85
CA THR A 272 -6.97 -18.41 20.56
C THR A 272 -5.87 -19.27 19.96
N VAL A 273 -4.67 -18.71 19.87
CA VAL A 273 -3.46 -19.39 19.40
C VAL A 273 -2.48 -19.46 20.56
N SER A 274 -2.08 -20.67 20.96
CA SER A 274 -1.09 -20.88 22.01
C SER A 274 -0.19 -22.06 21.72
N GLN A 275 1.13 -21.86 21.76
CA GLN A 275 2.13 -22.88 21.43
C GLN A 275 2.15 -24.05 22.44
N ASP A 276 1.67 -23.83 23.66
CA ASP A 276 1.54 -24.84 24.72
C ASP A 276 0.32 -25.76 24.57
N GLY A 277 -0.53 -25.51 23.56
CA GLY A 277 -1.73 -26.29 23.29
C GLY A 277 -2.94 -25.93 24.15
N SER A 278 -2.87 -24.88 24.98
CA SER A 278 -4.00 -24.41 25.79
C SER A 278 -5.05 -23.61 24.99
N GLY A 279 -4.70 -23.16 23.78
CA GLY A 279 -5.58 -22.42 22.88
C GLY A 279 -6.35 -23.31 21.89
N ASN A 280 -7.17 -22.70 21.03
CA ASN A 280 -7.87 -23.41 19.96
C ASN A 280 -6.91 -23.95 18.88
N PHE A 281 -5.81 -23.24 18.64
CA PHE A 281 -4.79 -23.59 17.65
C PHE A 281 -3.39 -23.42 18.26
N THR A 282 -2.40 -24.12 17.71
CA THR A 282 -0.98 -23.93 18.03
C THR A 282 -0.26 -23.05 17.01
N LEU A 283 -0.80 -22.96 15.78
CA LEU A 283 -0.28 -22.18 14.67
C LEU A 283 -1.21 -21.01 14.33
N ILE A 284 -0.62 -19.86 13.98
CA ILE A 284 -1.36 -18.66 13.56
C ILE A 284 -2.09 -18.91 12.24
N ASN A 285 -1.44 -19.60 11.30
CA ASN A 285 -2.04 -19.88 9.99
C ASN A 285 -3.32 -20.73 10.08
N ASP A 286 -3.42 -21.64 11.05
CA ASP A 286 -4.62 -22.46 11.26
C ASP A 286 -5.80 -21.62 11.79
N ALA A 287 -5.52 -20.68 12.70
CA ALA A 287 -6.53 -19.73 13.18
C ALA A 287 -7.04 -18.81 12.08
N ILE A 288 -6.15 -18.35 11.18
CA ILE A 288 -6.54 -17.57 10.00
C ILE A 288 -7.39 -18.42 9.04
N ALA A 289 -7.03 -19.69 8.84
CA ALA A 289 -7.78 -20.61 7.99
C ALA A 289 -9.23 -20.78 8.50
N ALA A 290 -9.41 -20.83 9.83
CA ALA A 290 -10.72 -20.93 10.47
C ALA A 290 -11.60 -19.68 10.35
N ALA A 291 -11.02 -18.49 10.14
CA ALA A 291 -11.79 -17.26 9.96
C ALA A 291 -12.70 -17.33 8.70
N PRO A 292 -13.92 -16.76 8.73
CA PRO A 292 -14.79 -16.75 7.56
C PRO A 292 -14.19 -15.95 6.40
N ASN A 293 -14.56 -16.34 5.18
CA ASN A 293 -14.19 -15.61 3.97
C ASN A 293 -15.27 -14.58 3.62
N ASN A 294 -14.82 -13.38 3.24
CA ASN A 294 -15.62 -12.25 2.79
C ASN A 294 -16.64 -11.74 3.81
N THR A 295 -16.27 -11.75 5.10
CA THR A 295 -17.03 -11.14 6.19
C THR A 295 -17.48 -9.72 5.82
N ASP A 296 -18.75 -9.39 6.06
CA ASP A 296 -19.23 -8.02 5.96
C ASP A 296 -18.76 -7.23 7.20
N GLY A 297 -18.43 -5.95 7.02
CA GLY A 297 -18.00 -5.10 8.13
C GLY A 297 -19.11 -4.90 9.16
N SER A 298 -20.38 -5.04 8.77
CA SER A 298 -21.53 -5.00 9.69
C SER A 298 -21.60 -6.19 10.62
N ASP A 299 -21.00 -7.33 10.25
CA ASP A 299 -21.04 -8.56 11.05
C ASP A 299 -20.04 -8.50 12.21
N GLY A 300 -19.11 -7.56 12.20
CA GLY A 300 -18.06 -7.41 13.20
C GLY A 300 -16.82 -8.25 12.91
N TYR A 301 -15.82 -8.11 13.78
CA TYR A 301 -14.50 -8.70 13.58
C TYR A 301 -14.44 -10.17 13.99
N PHE A 302 -13.72 -10.98 13.20
CA PHE A 302 -13.24 -12.28 13.67
C PHE A 302 -11.92 -12.07 14.41
N LEU A 303 -11.91 -12.32 15.72
CA LEU A 303 -10.77 -12.05 16.60
C LEU A 303 -9.89 -13.29 16.78
N ILE A 304 -8.62 -13.16 16.43
CA ILE A 304 -7.56 -14.13 16.73
C ILE A 304 -6.71 -13.57 17.87
N TYR A 305 -6.81 -14.19 19.03
CA TYR A 305 -5.96 -13.87 20.17
C TYR A 305 -4.70 -14.74 20.14
N VAL A 306 -3.53 -14.13 20.11
CA VAL A 306 -2.24 -14.83 20.02
C VAL A 306 -1.49 -14.65 21.34
N THR A 307 -1.24 -15.73 22.07
CA THR A 307 -0.58 -15.65 23.38
C THR A 307 0.90 -15.27 23.26
N ALA A 308 1.55 -15.00 24.39
CA ALA A 308 2.99 -14.76 24.44
C ALA A 308 3.76 -15.98 23.92
N GLY A 309 4.76 -15.72 23.08
CA GLY A 309 5.51 -16.75 22.39
C GLY A 309 6.27 -16.19 21.19
N VAL A 310 7.16 -17.02 20.65
CA VAL A 310 7.89 -16.72 19.40
C VAL A 310 7.37 -17.67 18.33
N TYR A 311 6.64 -17.10 17.38
CA TYR A 311 5.98 -17.79 16.29
C TYR A 311 6.83 -17.62 15.01
N GLU A 312 7.61 -18.65 14.66
CA GLU A 312 8.37 -18.67 13.42
C GLU A 312 7.47 -19.12 12.26
N GLU A 313 6.65 -18.19 11.77
CA GLU A 313 5.65 -18.42 10.73
C GLU A 313 5.66 -17.27 9.70
N TYR A 314 5.46 -17.64 8.42
CA TYR A 314 5.15 -16.66 7.37
C TYR A 314 3.64 -16.52 7.27
N VAL A 315 3.11 -15.39 7.71
CA VAL A 315 1.66 -15.17 7.89
C VAL A 315 1.11 -14.35 6.72
N THR A 316 -0.02 -14.77 6.17
CA THR A 316 -0.74 -14.00 5.13
C THR A 316 -2.23 -13.89 5.45
N ILE A 317 -2.72 -12.65 5.57
CA ILE A 317 -4.15 -12.33 5.62
C ILE A 317 -4.60 -12.02 4.19
N ASP A 318 -5.13 -13.04 3.51
CA ASP A 318 -5.50 -12.94 2.11
C ASP A 318 -6.70 -11.99 1.88
N LYS A 319 -6.91 -11.58 0.62
CA LYS A 319 -7.96 -10.60 0.25
C LYS A 319 -9.39 -11.02 0.63
N LYS A 320 -9.64 -12.31 0.82
CA LYS A 320 -10.94 -12.85 1.25
C LYS A 320 -11.09 -12.78 2.77
N LYS A 321 -10.01 -12.74 3.55
CA LYS A 321 -10.05 -12.68 5.02
C LYS A 321 -10.24 -11.24 5.48
N LYS A 322 -11.46 -10.71 5.29
CA LYS A 322 -11.84 -9.34 5.65
C LYS A 322 -12.21 -9.23 7.12
N TYR A 323 -11.97 -8.07 7.72
CA TYR A 323 -12.31 -7.74 9.11
C TYR A 323 -11.79 -8.78 10.12
N VAL A 324 -10.55 -9.23 9.92
CA VAL A 324 -9.82 -10.02 10.92
C VAL A 324 -9.13 -9.07 11.88
N MET A 325 -9.32 -9.30 13.19
CA MET A 325 -8.58 -8.63 14.24
C MET A 325 -7.61 -9.61 14.88
N MET A 326 -6.35 -9.23 15.04
CA MET A 326 -5.35 -10.01 15.76
C MET A 326 -4.82 -9.21 16.95
N ILE A 327 -4.85 -9.81 18.14
CA ILE A 327 -4.37 -9.20 19.39
C ILE A 327 -3.32 -10.13 20.01
N GLY A 328 -2.13 -9.59 20.28
CA GLY A 328 -1.08 -10.26 21.05
C GLY A 328 -1.05 -9.86 22.53
N ASP A 329 -0.16 -10.49 23.29
CA ASP A 329 0.07 -10.22 24.71
C ASP A 329 0.87 -8.94 24.99
N GLY A 330 1.44 -8.31 23.94
CA GLY A 330 2.25 -7.11 24.05
C GLY A 330 3.46 -7.12 23.11
N ILE A 331 4.00 -5.93 22.87
CA ILE A 331 5.33 -5.77 22.25
C ILE A 331 6.35 -6.58 23.06
N ASN A 332 7.24 -7.31 22.39
CA ASN A 332 8.21 -8.25 22.96
C ASN A 332 7.63 -9.46 23.72
N GLN A 333 6.31 -9.64 23.79
CA GLN A 333 5.67 -10.82 24.39
C GLN A 333 5.19 -11.79 23.30
N THR A 334 4.44 -11.28 22.33
CA THR A 334 4.00 -12.04 21.15
C THR A 334 4.81 -11.60 19.94
N ILE A 335 5.68 -12.49 19.43
CA ILE A 335 6.62 -12.19 18.34
C ILE A 335 6.35 -13.12 17.17
N ILE A 336 6.01 -12.57 16.01
CA ILE A 336 5.95 -13.28 14.73
C ILE A 336 7.25 -13.01 13.98
N THR A 337 8.02 -14.05 13.65
CA THR A 337 9.38 -13.91 13.11
C THR A 337 9.62 -14.73 11.85
N GLY A 338 10.43 -14.19 10.95
CA GLY A 338 10.88 -14.82 9.72
C GLY A 338 12.22 -14.23 9.27
N ASN A 339 12.79 -14.72 8.17
CA ASN A 339 14.13 -14.33 7.70
C ASN A 339 14.28 -14.34 6.17
N ARG A 340 13.19 -14.29 5.41
CA ARG A 340 13.25 -14.21 3.94
C ARG A 340 13.88 -12.89 3.51
N SER A 341 14.67 -12.95 2.44
CA SER A 341 15.40 -11.79 1.91
C SER A 341 15.65 -11.90 0.42
N VAL A 342 15.96 -10.78 -0.23
CA VAL A 342 16.33 -10.75 -1.65
C VAL A 342 17.60 -11.55 -1.94
N VAL A 343 18.59 -11.49 -1.05
CA VAL A 343 19.83 -12.29 -1.17
C VAL A 343 19.53 -13.79 -1.20
N ASP A 344 18.47 -14.22 -0.50
CA ASP A 344 18.03 -15.62 -0.45
C ASP A 344 17.01 -15.97 -1.55
N ASN A 345 17.04 -15.26 -2.68
CA ASN A 345 16.21 -15.46 -3.88
C ASN A 345 14.70 -15.18 -3.72
N TYR A 346 14.30 -14.45 -2.69
CA TYR A 346 12.93 -13.91 -2.62
C TYR A 346 12.85 -12.57 -3.36
N THR A 347 11.65 -12.17 -3.76
CA THR A 347 11.43 -10.77 -4.13
C THR A 347 11.25 -9.94 -2.86
N THR A 348 11.46 -8.61 -2.93
CA THR A 348 11.12 -7.73 -1.81
C THR A 348 9.68 -7.93 -1.37
N PHE A 349 8.74 -8.05 -2.32
CA PHE A 349 7.31 -8.24 -2.04
C PHE A 349 7.01 -9.56 -1.30
N ASN A 350 7.69 -10.66 -1.65
CA ASN A 350 7.49 -11.99 -1.06
C ASN A 350 8.46 -12.29 0.11
N SER A 351 9.33 -11.34 0.47
CA SER A 351 10.21 -11.44 1.65
C SER A 351 9.48 -11.18 2.97
N ALA A 352 8.23 -10.69 2.93
CA ALA A 352 7.46 -10.32 4.10
C ALA A 352 7.26 -11.50 5.08
N THR A 353 7.63 -11.32 6.35
CA THR A 353 7.26 -12.24 7.44
C THR A 353 5.74 -12.25 7.62
N PHE A 354 5.11 -11.07 7.59
CA PHE A 354 3.66 -10.91 7.67
C PHE A 354 3.18 -10.09 6.47
N ALA A 355 2.26 -10.65 5.68
CA ALA A 355 1.57 -9.95 4.61
C ALA A 355 0.07 -9.74 4.92
N VAL A 356 -0.43 -8.51 4.76
CA VAL A 356 -1.84 -8.17 4.96
C VAL A 356 -2.44 -7.62 3.65
N VAL A 357 -3.51 -8.25 3.19
CA VAL A 357 -4.27 -7.83 1.97
C VAL A 357 -5.77 -7.72 2.26
N GLY A 358 -6.30 -8.47 3.23
CA GLY A 358 -7.71 -8.41 3.65
C GLY A 358 -8.12 -7.06 4.22
N THR A 359 -9.17 -6.46 3.63
CA THR A 359 -9.73 -5.16 4.05
C THR A 359 -10.12 -5.15 5.53
N GLY A 360 -9.88 -4.03 6.20
CA GLY A 360 -10.30 -3.82 7.58
C GLY A 360 -9.48 -4.62 8.59
N PHE A 361 -8.27 -5.09 8.23
CA PHE A 361 -7.42 -5.81 9.19
C PHE A 361 -7.01 -4.91 10.36
N VAL A 362 -7.01 -5.47 11.57
CA VAL A 362 -6.53 -4.79 12.78
C VAL A 362 -5.49 -5.65 13.48
N GLY A 363 -4.30 -5.10 13.74
CA GLY A 363 -3.25 -5.75 14.53
C GLY A 363 -2.94 -4.96 15.81
N ILE A 364 -2.90 -5.62 16.96
CA ILE A 364 -2.70 -4.97 18.26
C ILE A 364 -1.69 -5.73 19.12
N ASN A 365 -0.81 -5.02 19.83
CA ASN A 365 0.02 -5.58 20.91
C ASN A 365 0.91 -6.76 20.48
N MET A 366 1.64 -6.63 19.37
CA MET A 366 2.52 -7.69 18.88
C MET A 366 3.77 -7.14 18.20
N THR A 367 4.76 -8.01 18.05
CA THR A 367 6.00 -7.72 17.32
C THR A 367 6.04 -8.53 16.04
N ILE A 368 6.34 -7.88 14.91
CA ILE A 368 6.56 -8.53 13.62
C ILE A 368 8.01 -8.26 13.22
N ARG A 369 8.78 -9.33 13.04
CA ARG A 369 10.24 -9.26 12.86
C ARG A 369 10.70 -9.99 11.61
N ASN A 370 11.64 -9.39 10.90
CA ASN A 370 12.49 -10.08 9.93
C ASN A 370 13.95 -10.08 10.41
N THR A 371 14.50 -11.28 10.64
CA THR A 371 15.83 -11.50 11.23
C THR A 371 16.94 -11.72 10.20
N ALA A 372 16.69 -11.50 8.91
CA ALA A 372 17.68 -11.72 7.84
C ALA A 372 18.99 -10.94 8.07
N GLY A 373 18.90 -9.71 8.60
CA GLY A 373 20.07 -8.86 8.89
C GLY A 373 20.45 -7.94 7.74
N ALA A 374 21.28 -6.92 8.02
CA ALA A 374 21.65 -5.89 7.04
C ALA A 374 22.36 -6.45 5.79
N ILE A 375 23.17 -7.50 5.96
CA ILE A 375 23.91 -8.15 4.87
C ILE A 375 23.01 -8.86 3.85
N LYS A 376 21.73 -9.07 4.19
CA LYS A 376 20.75 -9.75 3.34
C LYS A 376 19.93 -8.78 2.47
N HIS A 377 20.25 -7.48 2.52
CA HIS A 377 19.55 -6.42 1.80
C HIS A 377 18.05 -6.42 2.10
N GLN A 378 17.18 -6.23 1.11
CA GLN A 378 15.75 -6.07 1.31
C GLN A 378 15.14 -7.31 2.00
N ALA A 379 14.52 -7.10 3.15
CA ALA A 379 13.94 -8.15 3.98
C ALA A 379 12.76 -7.59 4.81
N VAL A 380 11.55 -7.79 4.29
CA VAL A 380 10.35 -7.14 4.83
C VAL A 380 9.87 -7.86 6.09
N ALA A 381 9.57 -7.10 7.16
CA ALA A 381 8.89 -7.62 8.34
C ALA A 381 7.38 -7.65 8.12
N LEU A 382 6.79 -6.48 7.81
CA LEU A 382 5.38 -6.35 7.48
C LEU A 382 5.21 -5.76 6.07
N ARG A 383 4.42 -6.43 5.23
CA ARG A 383 3.85 -5.85 4.02
C ARG A 383 2.35 -5.65 4.20
N ASN A 384 1.90 -4.41 4.09
CA ASN A 384 0.49 -4.07 4.19
C ASN A 384 -0.02 -3.48 2.87
N GLY A 385 -1.01 -4.14 2.27
CA GLY A 385 -1.74 -3.68 1.10
C GLY A 385 -3.26 -3.71 1.31
N ALA A 386 -3.72 -3.77 2.56
CA ALA A 386 -5.14 -3.79 2.92
C ALA A 386 -5.68 -2.38 3.12
N ASP A 387 -6.87 -2.12 2.58
CA ASP A 387 -7.59 -0.87 2.80
C ASP A 387 -8.23 -0.86 4.19
N LEU A 388 -8.31 0.33 4.80
CA LEU A 388 -8.85 0.55 6.14
C LEU A 388 -8.16 -0.32 7.21
N SER A 389 -6.87 -0.62 7.02
CA SER A 389 -6.11 -1.43 7.97
C SER A 389 -5.49 -0.58 9.07
N THR A 390 -5.43 -1.13 10.29
CA THR A 390 -4.91 -0.43 11.47
C THR A 390 -3.93 -1.30 12.25
N PHE A 391 -2.85 -0.69 12.74
CA PHE A 391 -1.96 -1.27 13.73
C PHE A 391 -1.86 -0.36 14.95
N TYR A 392 -2.03 -0.92 16.15
CA TYR A 392 -1.97 -0.18 17.40
C TYR A 392 -1.03 -0.87 18.40
N SER A 393 -0.06 -0.14 18.96
CA SER A 393 0.86 -0.70 19.96
C SER A 393 1.60 -1.95 19.42
N CYS A 394 2.14 -1.85 18.20
CA CYS A 394 2.90 -2.92 17.56
C CYS A 394 4.36 -2.52 17.34
N SER A 395 5.26 -3.51 17.29
CA SER A 395 6.67 -3.31 16.89
C SER A 395 6.94 -3.94 15.54
N PHE A 396 7.61 -3.22 14.64
CA PHE A 396 8.05 -3.72 13.34
C PHE A 396 9.57 -3.65 13.26
N GLU A 397 10.21 -4.81 13.11
CA GLU A 397 11.65 -4.94 13.33
C GLU A 397 12.36 -5.57 12.14
N GLY A 398 13.34 -4.85 11.60
CA GLY A 398 14.16 -5.32 10.49
C GLY A 398 15.43 -4.48 10.30
N TYR A 399 15.92 -4.49 9.06
CA TYR A 399 17.03 -3.66 8.60
C TYR A 399 16.62 -2.88 7.36
N GLN A 400 16.89 -3.37 6.16
CA GLN A 400 16.48 -2.72 4.93
C GLN A 400 15.05 -3.17 4.57
N ASP A 401 14.20 -2.21 4.18
CA ASP A 401 12.82 -2.45 3.74
C ASP A 401 11.92 -3.06 4.85
N THR A 402 12.06 -2.66 6.13
CA THR A 402 11.32 -3.27 7.26
C THR A 402 9.80 -3.24 7.08
N LEU A 403 9.22 -2.05 6.82
CA LEU A 403 7.78 -1.84 6.76
C LEU A 403 7.37 -1.40 5.35
N TYR A 404 6.75 -2.33 4.62
CA TYR A 404 6.24 -2.09 3.28
C TYR A 404 4.77 -1.66 3.33
N VAL A 405 4.54 -0.34 3.43
CA VAL A 405 3.22 0.30 3.29
C VAL A 405 2.83 0.35 1.80
N HIS A 406 2.54 -0.84 1.26
CA HIS A 406 2.42 -1.08 -0.18
C HIS A 406 1.37 -0.17 -0.83
N SER A 407 0.10 -0.29 -0.44
CA SER A 407 -1.03 0.38 -1.13
C SER A 407 -2.23 0.62 -0.20
N LEU A 408 -3.19 1.43 -0.67
CA LEU A 408 -4.48 1.72 -0.01
C LEU A 408 -4.34 2.49 1.31
N ARG A 409 -5.41 2.62 2.10
CA ARG A 409 -5.44 3.44 3.32
C ARG A 409 -5.05 2.64 4.54
N GLN A 410 -4.11 3.18 5.32
CA GLN A 410 -3.52 2.50 6.47
C GLN A 410 -3.32 3.47 7.63
N PHE A 411 -3.45 2.97 8.85
CA PHE A 411 -3.20 3.77 10.06
C PHE A 411 -2.32 3.01 11.05
N TYR A 412 -1.26 3.66 11.53
CA TYR A 412 -0.35 3.10 12.51
C TYR A 412 -0.30 4.04 13.69
N ARG A 413 -0.52 3.51 14.90
CA ARG A 413 -0.56 4.33 16.10
C ARG A 413 0.17 3.69 17.26
N GLU A 414 0.99 4.49 17.94
CA GLU A 414 1.75 4.04 19.12
C GLU A 414 2.63 2.82 18.79
N CYS A 415 3.15 2.77 17.56
CA CYS A 415 3.98 1.67 17.09
C CYS A 415 5.47 2.04 17.16
N ASP A 416 6.31 1.03 17.33
CA ASP A 416 7.77 1.14 17.22
C ASP A 416 8.23 0.57 15.86
N ILE A 417 9.05 1.31 15.12
CA ILE A 417 9.53 0.89 13.79
C ILE A 417 11.05 0.98 13.74
N TYR A 418 11.71 -0.14 13.47
CA TYR A 418 13.17 -0.25 13.46
C TYR A 418 13.70 -0.60 12.06
N GLY A 419 14.75 0.08 11.61
CA GLY A 419 15.42 -0.29 10.36
C GLY A 419 16.59 0.60 9.97
N THR A 420 17.03 0.48 8.72
CA THR A 420 18.23 1.15 8.18
C THR A 420 17.92 1.89 6.88
N VAL A 421 18.08 1.23 5.74
CA VAL A 421 17.76 1.77 4.41
C VAL A 421 16.27 1.57 4.12
N ASP A 422 15.60 2.62 3.67
CA ASP A 422 14.21 2.63 3.18
C ASP A 422 13.21 1.89 4.09
N PHE A 423 13.39 1.98 5.42
CA PHE A 423 12.72 1.06 6.33
C PHE A 423 11.21 1.30 6.49
N ILE A 424 10.69 2.41 5.94
CA ILE A 424 9.25 2.63 5.67
C ILE A 424 9.10 3.02 4.20
N PHE A 425 8.55 2.13 3.37
CA PHE A 425 8.51 2.36 1.93
C PHE A 425 7.20 1.87 1.31
N GLY A 426 6.91 2.37 0.12
CA GLY A 426 5.73 2.01 -0.66
C GLY A 426 4.89 3.22 -1.09
N ASN A 427 3.62 2.96 -1.41
CA ASN A 427 2.74 3.96 -2.01
C ASN A 427 1.30 3.87 -1.47
N ALA A 428 1.17 3.57 -0.17
CA ALA A 428 -0.09 3.71 0.56
C ALA A 428 -0.45 5.19 0.79
N ALA A 429 -1.71 5.42 1.18
CA ALA A 429 -2.13 6.62 1.90
C ALA A 429 -2.09 6.29 3.40
N VAL A 430 -0.99 6.63 4.07
CA VAL A 430 -0.72 6.15 5.43
C VAL A 430 -0.41 7.29 6.38
N VAL A 431 -0.91 7.16 7.61
CA VAL A 431 -0.61 8.06 8.73
C VAL A 431 0.04 7.27 9.86
N PHE A 432 1.16 7.79 10.36
CA PHE A 432 1.82 7.32 11.58
C PHE A 432 1.58 8.32 12.70
N GLN A 433 0.84 7.94 13.75
CA GLN A 433 0.50 8.81 14.86
C GLN A 433 1.11 8.31 16.18
N ASN A 434 1.86 9.16 16.87
CA ASN A 434 2.52 8.80 18.13
C ASN A 434 3.43 7.56 18.02
N CYS A 435 3.99 7.30 16.84
CA CYS A 435 4.91 6.20 16.62
C CYS A 435 6.36 6.63 16.90
N ASN A 436 7.19 5.68 17.32
CA ASN A 436 8.63 5.88 17.43
C ASN A 436 9.34 5.27 16.20
N LEU A 437 10.21 6.04 15.58
CA LEU A 437 11.00 5.62 14.42
C LEU A 437 12.46 5.50 14.84
N TYR A 438 13.02 4.28 14.79
CA TYR A 438 14.35 3.95 15.31
C TYR A 438 15.30 3.51 14.19
N PRO A 439 16.07 4.44 13.60
CA PRO A 439 17.19 4.08 12.74
C PRO A 439 18.23 3.26 13.51
N ARG A 440 18.67 2.15 12.92
CA ARG A 440 19.71 1.25 13.45
C ARG A 440 21.06 1.55 12.78
N LEU A 441 22.13 0.95 13.27
CA LEU A 441 23.43 1.04 12.59
C LEU A 441 23.36 0.31 11.23
N PRO A 442 23.56 1.00 10.09
CA PRO A 442 23.59 0.36 8.78
C PRO A 442 24.96 -0.31 8.52
N MET A 443 25.11 -0.96 7.36
CA MET A 443 26.44 -1.45 6.93
C MET A 443 27.39 -0.28 6.63
N ALA A 444 28.69 -0.58 6.57
CA ALA A 444 29.68 0.41 6.11
C ALA A 444 29.31 0.96 4.72
N ASN A 445 29.45 2.27 4.55
CA ASN A 445 29.10 3.00 3.32
C ASN A 445 27.60 3.02 2.94
N GLN A 446 26.71 2.64 3.85
CA GLN A 446 25.26 2.88 3.73
C GLN A 446 24.84 4.06 4.60
N PHE A 447 23.70 4.66 4.29
CA PHE A 447 23.04 5.66 5.12
C PHE A 447 21.62 5.21 5.44
N ASN A 448 21.07 5.72 6.53
CA ASN A 448 19.68 5.42 6.89
C ASN A 448 18.73 6.37 6.16
N ALA A 449 17.77 5.79 5.45
CA ALA A 449 16.63 6.50 4.89
C ALA A 449 15.38 6.03 5.64
N ILE A 450 14.69 6.98 6.29
CA ILE A 450 13.48 6.64 7.04
C ILE A 450 12.36 6.25 6.08
N THR A 451 12.14 7.05 5.03
CA THR A 451 11.07 6.84 4.08
C THR A 451 11.54 6.76 2.64
N ALA A 452 10.91 5.88 1.85
CA ALA A 452 11.03 5.81 0.39
C ALA A 452 9.63 5.75 -0.24
N GLN A 453 9.04 6.93 -0.48
CA GLN A 453 7.68 7.07 -1.00
C GLN A 453 7.68 6.87 -2.53
N GLY A 454 6.82 5.96 -3.02
CA GLY A 454 6.80 5.49 -4.41
C GLY A 454 5.63 5.99 -5.28
N ARG A 455 5.16 7.22 -5.11
CA ARG A 455 4.06 7.79 -5.93
C ARG A 455 4.56 8.08 -7.34
N ILE A 456 3.85 7.55 -8.33
CA ILE A 456 4.24 7.65 -9.75
C ILE A 456 3.31 8.52 -10.59
N ASP A 457 2.10 8.83 -10.11
CA ASP A 457 1.13 9.68 -10.82
C ASP A 457 0.62 10.79 -9.87
N PRO A 458 0.60 12.06 -10.30
CA PRO A 458 0.15 13.18 -9.46
C PRO A 458 -1.32 13.11 -9.05
N ASN A 459 -2.13 12.31 -9.72
CA ASN A 459 -3.54 12.07 -9.40
C ASN A 459 -3.73 10.97 -8.35
N GLN A 460 -2.67 10.26 -7.93
CA GLN A 460 -2.76 9.32 -6.82
C GLN A 460 -2.98 10.09 -5.51
N ASN A 461 -3.92 9.62 -4.69
CA ASN A 461 -4.20 10.17 -3.36
C ASN A 461 -3.36 9.49 -2.26
N THR A 462 -2.10 9.18 -2.58
CA THR A 462 -1.17 8.43 -1.73
C THR A 462 -0.09 9.34 -1.12
N GLY A 463 0.52 8.87 -0.05
CA GLY A 463 1.54 9.59 0.71
C GLY A 463 1.79 8.95 2.08
N ILE A 464 3.01 9.13 2.59
CA ILE A 464 3.38 8.81 3.97
C ILE A 464 3.28 10.12 4.77
N SER A 465 2.47 10.13 5.83
CA SER A 465 2.21 11.30 6.68
C SER A 465 2.48 11.05 8.15
#